data_AF-A0AAW4JXJ3-F1
#
_entry.id   AF-A0AAW4JXJ3-F1
#
_cell.length_a   1.000
_cell.length_b   1.000
_cell.length_c   1.000
_cell.angle_alpha   90.00
_cell.angle_beta   90.00
_cell.angle_gamma   90.00
#
_symmetry.space_group_name_H-M   'P 1'
#
loop_
_entity.id
_entity.type
_entity.pdbx_description
1 polymer ?
#
loop_
_entity_poly.entity_id
_entity_poly.type
_entity_poly.pdbx_seq_one_letter_code
_entity_poly.pdbx_strand_id
1 'polypeptide(L)'
;MIFFISPGTAFKEEIKMLKHHLKKFTEFKGKSKKDSGPSDLLVPIHLENYLHKQIKKHKNLKNYFHYLILKFQKRDLSSKFPDAAFRKTLYQSKNQQLIRYSFRPDYQDWYKAKFIGFYFSLSVCRLFSRLVDLDREEDLQIINLAEELIKLGKQKIHFHFYFKIFSNSKIISKKMLLGKNFELNSA
;
A
#
# COMPACT_ATOMS: atom_id res chain seq x y z
N MET A 1 -26.72 21.09 23.61
CA MET A 1 -25.64 20.22 24.12
C MET A 1 -24.81 19.77 22.94
N ILE A 2 -23.75 20.51 22.60
CA ILE A 2 -22.88 20.19 21.47
C ILE A 2 -21.69 19.40 22.02
N PHE A 3 -21.59 18.13 21.63
CA PHE A 3 -20.47 17.28 22.01
C PHE A 3 -19.20 17.74 21.29
N PHE A 4 -18.26 18.31 22.03
CA PHE A 4 -16.89 18.55 21.57
C PHE A 4 -16.17 17.20 21.47
N ILE A 5 -16.15 16.59 20.29
CA ILE A 5 -15.25 15.46 20.04
C ILE A 5 -13.86 16.05 19.85
N SER A 6 -12.97 15.76 20.81
CA SER A 6 -11.58 16.22 20.78
C SER A 6 -10.91 15.81 19.45
N PRO A 7 -10.12 16.68 18.78
CA PRO A 7 -9.50 16.37 17.49
C PRO A 7 -8.63 15.09 17.54
N GLY A 8 -8.07 14.78 18.71
CA GLY A 8 -7.27 13.57 18.94
C GLY A 8 -8.06 12.27 18.93
N THR A 9 -9.36 12.30 19.24
CA THR A 9 -10.23 11.11 19.21
C THR A 9 -10.66 10.75 17.78
N ALA A 10 -11.01 11.74 16.96
CA ALA A 10 -11.39 11.52 15.56
C ALA A 10 -10.23 10.95 14.72
N PHE A 11 -9.02 11.49 14.89
CA PHE A 11 -7.82 11.00 14.19
C PHE A 11 -7.42 9.57 14.61
N LYS A 12 -7.58 9.23 15.90
CA LYS A 12 -7.35 7.87 16.39
C LYS A 12 -8.38 6.88 15.83
N GLU A 13 -9.64 7.30 15.68
CA GLU A 13 -10.67 6.47 15.05
C GLU A 13 -10.43 6.27 13.55
N GLU A 14 -9.97 7.30 12.83
CA GLU A 14 -9.59 7.18 11.42
C GLU A 14 -8.42 6.22 11.21
N ILE A 15 -7.37 6.31 12.03
CA ILE A 15 -6.26 5.37 12.02
C ILE A 15 -6.73 3.96 12.39
N LYS A 16 -7.65 3.83 13.35
CA LYS A 16 -8.23 2.54 13.75
C LYS A 16 -9.08 1.95 12.64
N MET A 17 -9.85 2.74 11.90
CA MET A 17 -10.61 2.32 10.73
C MET A 17 -9.70 1.93 9.56
N LEU A 18 -8.67 2.72 9.24
CA LEU A 18 -7.66 2.38 8.23
C LEU A 18 -6.94 1.08 8.59
N LYS A 19 -6.52 0.93 9.85
CA LYS A 19 -5.92 -0.31 10.37
C LYS A 19 -6.90 -1.48 10.29
N HIS A 20 -8.18 -1.30 10.63
CA HIS A 20 -9.19 -2.34 10.55
C HIS A 20 -9.49 -2.74 9.09
N HIS A 21 -9.56 -1.76 8.19
CA HIS A 21 -9.74 -1.99 6.76
C HIS A 21 -8.54 -2.77 6.20
N LEU A 22 -7.30 -2.35 6.53
CA LEU A 22 -6.07 -3.08 6.21
C LEU A 22 -6.08 -4.49 6.82
N LYS A 23 -6.50 -4.67 8.09
CA LYS A 23 -6.56 -5.97 8.77
C LYS A 23 -7.55 -6.91 8.07
N LYS A 24 -8.72 -6.40 7.66
CA LYS A 24 -9.71 -7.12 6.85
C LYS A 24 -9.16 -7.48 5.45
N PHE A 25 -8.27 -6.66 4.88
CA PHE A 25 -7.54 -6.96 3.63
C PHE A 25 -6.44 -8.02 3.78
N THR A 26 -5.84 -8.17 4.96
CA THR A 26 -4.78 -9.16 5.20
C THR A 26 -5.28 -10.55 5.58
N GLU A 27 -6.57 -10.70 5.90
CA GLU A 27 -7.14 -11.99 6.28
C GLU A 27 -7.58 -12.81 5.06
N PHE A 28 -6.60 -13.29 4.28
CA PHE A 28 -6.84 -14.47 3.46
C PHE A 28 -6.84 -15.69 4.39
N LYS A 29 -8.04 -16.19 4.73
CA LYS A 29 -8.24 -17.43 5.53
C LYS A 29 -8.08 -18.70 4.69
N GLY A 30 -7.30 -18.67 3.62
CA GLY A 30 -7.06 -19.84 2.80
C GLY A 30 -6.04 -20.76 3.48
N LYS A 31 -6.52 -21.87 4.09
CA LYS A 31 -5.64 -23.01 4.40
C LYS A 31 -4.91 -23.41 3.12
N SER A 32 -3.60 -23.66 3.22
CA SER A 32 -2.81 -24.23 2.12
C SER A 32 -3.48 -25.54 1.67
N LYS A 33 -4.14 -25.55 0.50
CA LYS A 33 -4.57 -26.80 -0.12
C LYS A 33 -3.31 -27.57 -0.53
N LYS A 34 -3.25 -28.87 -0.21
CA LYS A 34 -2.09 -29.73 -0.47
C LYS A 34 -1.77 -29.87 -1.97
N ASP A 35 -2.70 -29.51 -2.85
CA ASP A 35 -2.64 -29.80 -4.28
C ASP A 35 -2.02 -28.68 -5.13
N SER A 36 -1.64 -27.53 -4.56
CA SER A 36 -0.87 -26.53 -5.32
C SER A 36 0.62 -26.82 -5.26
N GLY A 37 1.27 -26.84 -6.43
CA GLY A 37 2.71 -27.07 -6.56
C GLY A 37 3.52 -25.99 -5.82
N PRO A 38 4.67 -26.37 -5.22
CA PRO A 38 5.57 -25.39 -4.62
C PRO A 38 6.11 -24.44 -5.70
N SER A 39 6.31 -23.18 -5.34
CA SER A 39 6.95 -22.16 -6.16
C SER A 39 8.03 -21.46 -5.34
N ASP A 40 9.14 -21.16 -6.00
CA ASP A 40 10.28 -20.50 -5.39
C ASP A 40 10.36 -19.05 -5.87
N LEU A 41 10.54 -18.13 -4.93
CA LEU A 41 10.90 -16.74 -5.20
C LEU A 41 12.35 -16.52 -4.80
N LEU A 42 13.12 -15.95 -5.72
CA LEU A 42 14.49 -15.52 -5.48
C LEU A 42 14.48 -14.02 -5.20
N VAL A 43 14.80 -13.64 -3.97
CA VAL A 43 14.69 -12.27 -3.48
C VAL A 43 16.08 -11.72 -3.12
N PRO A 44 16.42 -10.50 -3.54
CA PRO A 44 17.67 -9.84 -3.14
C PRO A 44 17.83 -9.72 -1.62
N ILE A 45 19.05 -9.96 -1.12
CA ILE A 45 19.35 -9.95 0.33
C ILE A 45 18.96 -8.66 1.07
N HIS A 46 19.05 -7.51 0.39
CA HIS A 46 18.71 -6.22 1.00
C HIS A 46 17.23 -6.11 1.42
N LEU A 47 16.35 -6.97 0.90
CA LEU A 47 14.94 -7.02 1.25
C LEU A 47 14.62 -7.99 2.38
N GLU A 48 15.56 -8.84 2.79
CA GLU A 48 15.34 -9.92 3.76
C GLU A 48 14.66 -9.43 5.04
N ASN A 49 15.26 -8.41 5.68
CA ASN A 49 14.79 -7.88 6.95
C ASN A 49 13.37 -7.31 6.85
N TYR A 50 13.06 -6.62 5.76
CA TYR A 50 11.74 -6.05 5.52
C TYR A 50 10.72 -7.16 5.24
N LEU A 51 11.09 -8.11 4.38
CA LEU A 51 10.25 -9.24 4.02
C LEU A 51 9.91 -10.10 5.24
N HIS A 52 10.87 -10.37 6.13
CA HIS A 52 10.61 -11.08 7.40
C HIS A 52 9.59 -10.35 8.28
N LYS A 53 9.64 -9.02 8.36
CA LYS A 53 8.64 -8.22 9.08
C LYS A 53 7.26 -8.34 8.44
N GLN A 54 7.17 -8.24 7.11
CA GLN A 54 5.89 -8.34 6.41
C GLN A 54 5.31 -9.76 6.43
N ILE A 55 6.13 -10.81 6.32
CA ILE A 55 5.67 -12.20 6.47
C ILE A 55 5.05 -12.40 7.86
N LYS A 56 5.69 -11.89 8.92
CA LYS A 56 5.12 -11.94 10.29
C LYS A 56 3.81 -11.17 10.38
N LYS A 57 3.76 -9.94 9.86
CA LYS A 57 2.55 -9.08 9.84
C LYS A 57 1.38 -9.73 9.10
N HIS A 58 1.64 -10.38 7.98
CA HIS A 58 0.64 -11.05 7.13
C HIS A 58 0.47 -12.54 7.46
N LYS A 59 1.09 -13.03 8.55
CA LYS A 59 1.16 -14.43 9.02
C LYS A 59 2.01 -15.37 8.17
N ASN A 60 2.00 -15.25 6.84
CA ASN A 60 2.82 -16.08 5.95
C ASN A 60 3.10 -15.38 4.60
N LEU A 61 4.02 -15.95 3.80
CA LEU A 61 4.40 -15.40 2.50
C LEU A 61 3.27 -15.46 1.47
N LYS A 62 2.42 -16.50 1.48
CA LYS A 62 1.26 -16.59 0.58
C LYS A 62 0.32 -15.40 0.75
N ASN A 63 0.02 -15.03 1.98
CA ASN A 63 -0.86 -13.91 2.31
C ASN A 63 -0.23 -12.56 1.96
N TYR A 64 1.08 -12.42 2.19
CA TYR A 64 1.80 -11.21 1.78
C TYR A 64 1.87 -11.07 0.26
N PHE A 65 2.11 -12.17 -0.45
CA PHE A 65 2.06 -12.22 -1.91
C PHE A 65 0.69 -11.82 -2.45
N HIS A 66 -0.40 -12.41 -1.91
CA HIS A 66 -1.77 -12.03 -2.24
C HIS A 66 -2.02 -10.53 -2.04
N TYR A 67 -1.58 -9.99 -0.91
CA TYR A 67 -1.66 -8.57 -0.61
C TYR A 67 -0.96 -7.71 -1.67
N LEU A 68 0.26 -8.06 -2.06
CA LEU A 68 1.02 -7.32 -3.08
C LEU A 68 0.32 -7.36 -4.45
N ILE A 69 -0.22 -8.51 -4.87
CA ILE A 69 -0.95 -8.62 -6.14
C ILE A 69 -2.23 -7.76 -6.11
N LEU A 70 -3.00 -7.81 -5.02
CA LEU A 70 -4.17 -6.94 -4.87
C LEU A 70 -3.80 -5.46 -4.85
N LYS A 71 -2.70 -5.10 -4.18
CA LYS A 71 -2.21 -3.72 -4.09
C LYS A 71 -1.83 -3.19 -5.46
N PHE A 72 -1.14 -4.00 -6.27
CA PHE A 72 -0.78 -3.68 -7.65
C PHE A 72 -2.03 -3.34 -8.49
N GLN A 73 -3.06 -4.20 -8.43
CA GLN A 73 -4.30 -4.01 -9.20
C GLN A 73 -5.08 -2.76 -8.77
N LYS A 74 -5.16 -2.49 -7.47
CA LYS A 74 -6.00 -1.39 -6.95
C LYS A 74 -5.39 -0.01 -7.10
N ARG A 75 -4.07 0.09 -7.08
CA ARG A 75 -3.35 1.36 -7.11
C ARG A 75 -2.79 1.70 -8.48
N ASP A 76 -3.11 0.89 -9.49
CA ASP A 76 -2.57 0.98 -10.84
C ASP A 76 -1.07 1.27 -10.85
N LEU A 77 -0.31 0.39 -10.18
CA LEU A 77 1.14 0.53 -10.06
C LEU A 77 1.88 0.33 -11.39
N SER A 78 1.15 0.15 -12.50
CA SER A 78 1.66 -0.02 -13.86
C SER A 78 2.70 1.04 -14.23
N SER A 79 2.46 2.30 -13.85
CA SER A 79 3.38 3.43 -14.09
C SER A 79 4.73 3.32 -13.37
N LYS A 80 4.85 2.46 -12.36
CA LYS A 80 6.10 2.21 -11.61
C LYS A 80 6.98 1.14 -12.25
N PHE A 81 6.52 0.57 -13.36
CA PHE A 81 7.24 -0.43 -14.14
C PHE A 81 7.59 0.16 -15.51
N PRO A 82 8.73 -0.26 -16.09
CA PRO A 82 9.11 0.20 -17.42
C PRO A 82 8.08 -0.30 -18.43
N ASP A 83 7.71 0.54 -19.38
CA ASP A 83 6.93 0.09 -20.54
C ASP A 83 7.85 -0.73 -21.45
N ALA A 84 7.90 -2.02 -21.14
CA ALA A 84 8.76 -3.00 -21.78
C ALA A 84 7.92 -4.13 -22.38
N ALA A 85 6.66 -3.87 -22.71
CA ALA A 85 5.77 -4.88 -23.25
C ALA A 85 6.43 -5.64 -24.41
N PHE A 86 6.42 -6.97 -24.31
CA PHE A 86 6.88 -7.89 -25.35
C PHE A 86 8.37 -7.80 -25.71
N ARG A 87 9.24 -7.45 -24.76
CA ARG A 87 10.70 -7.53 -24.89
C ARG A 87 11.26 -8.81 -24.24
N LYS A 88 12.58 -8.96 -24.27
CA LYS A 88 13.31 -10.02 -23.54
C LYS A 88 12.99 -9.95 -22.04
N THR A 89 12.64 -11.09 -21.44
CA THR A 89 12.39 -11.21 -19.99
C THR A 89 13.60 -10.74 -19.19
N LEU A 90 13.39 -9.74 -18.36
CA LEU A 90 14.35 -9.20 -17.42
C LEU A 90 14.31 -10.00 -16.11
N TYR A 91 15.43 -10.63 -15.81
CA TYR A 91 15.69 -11.30 -14.53
C TYR A 91 16.35 -10.33 -13.56
N GLN A 92 16.58 -10.77 -12.32
CA GLN A 92 17.31 -10.00 -11.31
C GLN A 92 18.67 -9.53 -11.83
N SER A 93 19.11 -8.39 -11.32
CA SER A 93 20.43 -7.87 -11.66
C SER A 93 21.52 -8.80 -11.13
N LYS A 94 22.69 -8.78 -11.78
CA LYS A 94 23.85 -9.55 -11.32
C LYS A 94 24.28 -9.08 -9.92
N ASN A 95 24.91 -9.97 -9.17
CA ASN A 95 25.57 -9.70 -7.87
C ASN A 95 24.65 -9.22 -6.74
N GLN A 96 23.34 -9.52 -6.78
CA GLN A 96 22.39 -9.10 -5.75
C GLN A 96 22.29 -10.01 -4.52
N GLN A 97 23.03 -11.14 -4.50
CA GLN A 97 22.92 -12.23 -3.50
C GLN A 97 21.46 -12.62 -3.22
N LEU A 98 21.00 -13.71 -3.84
CA LEU A 98 19.59 -14.07 -3.83
C LEU A 98 19.29 -15.09 -2.73
N ILE A 99 18.24 -14.82 -1.94
CA ILE A 99 17.69 -15.73 -0.94
C ILE A 99 16.47 -16.43 -1.55
N ARG A 100 16.39 -17.74 -1.36
CA ARG A 100 15.27 -18.56 -1.84
C ARG A 100 14.15 -18.61 -0.80
N TYR A 101 12.95 -18.19 -1.20
CA TYR A 101 11.73 -18.34 -0.45
C TYR A 101 10.78 -19.31 -1.16
N SER A 102 10.61 -20.49 -0.59
CA SER A 102 9.70 -21.51 -1.09
C SER A 102 8.32 -21.35 -0.46
N PHE A 103 7.26 -21.31 -1.28
CA PHE A 103 5.89 -21.21 -0.81
C PHE A 103 4.89 -21.81 -1.82
N ARG A 104 3.62 -21.87 -1.43
CA ARG A 104 2.53 -22.35 -2.29
C ARG A 104 1.54 -21.21 -2.54
N PRO A 105 1.67 -20.45 -3.64
CA PRO A 105 0.77 -19.35 -3.95
C PRO A 105 -0.66 -19.84 -4.22
N ASP A 106 -1.62 -18.92 -4.15
CA ASP A 106 -2.92 -19.16 -4.75
C ASP A 106 -2.78 -19.20 -6.29
N TYR A 107 -3.52 -20.10 -6.95
CA TYR A 107 -3.43 -20.26 -8.41
C TYR A 107 -3.79 -18.97 -9.14
N GLN A 108 -4.82 -18.25 -8.67
CA GLN A 108 -5.26 -17.02 -9.31
C GLN A 108 -4.21 -15.91 -9.17
N ASP A 109 -3.63 -15.76 -7.98
CA ASP A 109 -2.58 -14.77 -7.74
C ASP A 109 -1.30 -15.11 -8.52
N TRP A 110 -0.94 -16.39 -8.60
CA TRP A 110 0.22 -16.84 -9.34
C TRP A 110 0.07 -16.59 -10.85
N TYR A 111 -1.12 -16.89 -11.40
CA TYR A 111 -1.43 -16.59 -12.79
C TYR A 111 -1.39 -15.07 -13.07
N LYS A 112 -1.99 -14.26 -12.19
CA LYS A 112 -1.92 -12.79 -12.28
C LYS A 112 -0.47 -12.29 -12.26
N ALA A 113 0.36 -12.82 -11.35
CA ALA A 113 1.76 -12.43 -11.27
C ALA A 113 2.54 -12.80 -12.54
N LYS A 114 2.28 -13.99 -13.11
CA LYS A 114 2.85 -14.38 -14.41
C LYS A 114 2.40 -13.45 -15.54
N PHE A 115 1.11 -13.10 -15.57
CA PHE A 115 0.56 -12.20 -16.57
C PHE A 115 1.16 -10.79 -16.47
N ILE A 116 1.25 -10.24 -15.26
CA ILE A 116 1.90 -8.94 -14.99
C ILE A 116 3.38 -9.02 -15.38
N GLY A 117 4.08 -10.08 -14.96
CA GLY A 117 5.48 -10.29 -15.30
C GLY A 117 5.69 -10.34 -16.81
N PHE A 118 4.87 -11.10 -17.52
CA PHE A 118 4.89 -11.15 -18.99
C PHE A 118 4.64 -9.77 -19.62
N TYR A 119 3.61 -9.05 -19.16
CA TYR A 119 3.27 -7.73 -19.68
C TYR A 119 4.40 -6.71 -19.52
N PHE A 120 5.14 -6.73 -18.42
CA PHE A 120 6.29 -5.83 -18.20
C PHE A 120 7.65 -6.44 -18.58
N SER A 121 7.66 -7.61 -19.22
CA SER A 121 8.89 -8.37 -19.51
C SER A 121 9.78 -8.59 -18.28
N LEU A 122 9.20 -9.00 -17.16
CA LEU A 122 9.86 -9.29 -15.89
C LEU A 122 9.67 -10.77 -15.51
N SER A 123 10.71 -11.38 -14.95
CA SER A 123 10.55 -12.64 -14.23
C SER A 123 9.64 -12.42 -13.01
N VAL A 124 8.88 -13.45 -12.60
CA VAL A 124 7.99 -13.34 -11.42
C VAL A 124 8.78 -12.98 -10.17
N CYS A 125 10.01 -13.47 -10.03
CA CYS A 125 10.87 -13.13 -8.90
C CYS A 125 11.33 -11.66 -8.92
N ARG A 126 11.64 -11.11 -10.11
CA ARG A 126 11.97 -9.68 -10.25
C ARG A 126 10.74 -8.80 -10.01
N LEU A 127 9.59 -9.18 -10.54
CA LEU A 127 8.31 -8.51 -10.27
C LEU A 127 8.04 -8.47 -8.75
N PHE A 128 8.12 -9.63 -8.09
CA PHE A 128 7.91 -9.73 -6.66
C PHE A 128 8.87 -8.82 -5.89
N SER A 129 10.16 -8.87 -6.20
CA SER A 129 11.18 -8.01 -5.55
C SER A 129 10.83 -6.53 -5.70
N ARG A 130 10.43 -6.10 -6.90
CA ARG A 130 10.03 -4.71 -7.16
C ARG A 130 8.77 -4.31 -6.41
N LEU A 131 7.79 -5.21 -6.28
CA LEU A 131 6.59 -4.96 -5.49
C LEU A 131 6.91 -4.78 -4.00
N VAL A 132 7.87 -5.55 -3.48
CA VAL A 132 8.35 -5.41 -2.10
C VAL A 132 9.10 -4.09 -1.91
N ASP A 133 9.93 -3.68 -2.86
CA ASP A 133 10.60 -2.36 -2.84
C ASP A 133 9.57 -1.23 -2.78
N LEU A 134 8.56 -1.25 -3.66
CA LEU A 134 7.50 -0.25 -3.68
C LEU A 134 6.71 -0.22 -2.35
N ASP A 135 6.43 -1.38 -1.78
CA ASP A 135 5.78 -1.50 -0.48
C ASP A 135 6.62 -0.85 0.63
N ARG A 136 7.94 -1.08 0.62
CA ARG A 136 8.89 -0.48 1.56
C ARG A 136 9.01 1.03 1.37
N GLU A 137 9.12 1.50 0.13
CA GLU A 137 9.19 2.93 -0.20
C GLU A 137 7.97 3.69 0.34
N GLU A 138 6.77 3.11 0.22
CA GLU A 138 5.54 3.70 0.77
C GLU A 138 5.53 3.70 2.31
N ASP A 139 5.92 2.61 2.96
CA ASP A 139 5.98 2.54 4.42
C ASP A 139 6.93 3.61 4.98
N LEU A 140 8.06 3.86 4.29
CA LEU A 140 9.01 4.92 4.64
C LEU A 140 8.42 6.32 4.44
N GLN A 141 7.69 6.58 3.34
CA GLN A 141 7.03 7.86 3.11
C GLN A 141 5.99 8.18 4.20
N ILE A 142 5.25 7.17 4.66
CA ILE A 142 4.26 7.33 5.75
C ILE A 142 4.96 7.69 7.06
N ILE A 143 6.09 7.04 7.37
CA ILE A 143 6.87 7.34 8.58
C ILE A 143 7.41 8.78 8.52
N ASN A 144 8.01 9.17 7.39
CA ASN A 144 8.54 10.52 7.22
C ASN A 144 7.46 11.59 7.36
N LEU A 145 6.29 11.38 6.73
CA LEU A 145 5.14 12.28 6.88
C LEU A 145 4.65 12.35 8.33
N ALA A 146 4.59 11.23 9.03
CA ALA A 146 4.21 11.22 10.44
C ALA A 146 5.21 12.00 11.31
N GLU A 147 6.51 11.86 11.06
CA GLU A 147 7.56 12.61 11.76
C GLU A 147 7.48 14.12 11.47
N GLU A 148 7.26 14.51 10.21
CA GLU A 148 7.02 15.90 9.83
C GLU A 148 5.79 16.48 10.53
N LEU A 149 4.67 15.75 10.57
CA LEU A 149 3.46 16.16 11.29
C LEU A 149 3.70 16.29 12.80
N ILE A 150 4.53 15.43 13.40
CA ILE A 150 4.90 15.54 14.82
C ILE A 150 5.77 16.77 15.07
N LYS A 151 6.73 17.08 14.17
CA LYS A 151 7.54 18.31 14.24
C LYS A 151 6.67 19.55 14.11
N LEU A 152 5.72 19.55 13.17
CA LEU A 152 4.75 20.62 12.95
C LEU A 152 3.77 20.75 14.12
N GLY A 153 3.34 19.65 14.75
CA GLY A 153 2.51 19.68 15.95
C GLY A 153 3.20 20.26 17.19
N LYS A 154 4.54 20.20 17.24
CA LYS A 154 5.36 20.92 18.24
C LYS A 154 5.47 22.42 17.94
N GLN A 155 5.32 22.83 16.68
CA GLN A 155 5.08 24.21 16.27
C GLN A 155 3.57 24.49 16.30
N LYS A 156 3.00 24.60 17.50
CA LYS A 156 1.61 25.01 17.67
C LYS A 156 1.38 26.32 16.89
N ILE A 157 0.22 26.40 16.24
CA ILE A 157 -0.39 27.54 15.53
C ILE A 157 -0.12 27.50 14.01
N HIS A 158 -1.10 26.99 13.24
CA HIS A 158 -1.44 27.27 11.82
C HIS A 158 -2.04 26.08 11.04
N PHE A 159 -2.03 24.85 11.57
CA PHE A 159 -2.63 23.69 10.87
C PHE A 159 -4.16 23.61 10.95
N HIS A 160 -4.80 24.35 11.85
CA HIS A 160 -6.26 24.34 12.00
C HIS A 160 -7.00 24.98 10.81
N PHE A 161 -6.34 25.88 10.08
CA PHE A 161 -6.94 26.55 8.93
C PHE A 161 -7.03 25.65 7.69
N TYR A 162 -5.98 24.86 7.42
CA TYR A 162 -5.92 24.00 6.23
C TYR A 162 -6.91 22.84 6.26
N PHE A 163 -7.11 22.19 7.42
CA PHE A 163 -8.08 21.09 7.53
C PHE A 163 -9.53 21.56 7.40
N LYS A 164 -9.86 22.78 7.83
CA LYS A 164 -11.22 23.35 7.69
C LYS A 164 -11.58 23.59 6.21
N ILE A 165 -10.59 23.88 5.36
CA ILE A 165 -10.79 24.08 3.92
C ILE A 165 -10.96 22.74 3.20
N PHE A 166 -10.12 21.74 3.50
CA PHE A 166 -10.18 20.43 2.82
C PHE A 166 -11.42 19.60 3.21
N SER A 167 -11.83 19.61 4.47
CA SER A 167 -13.05 18.90 4.91
C SER A 167 -14.33 19.52 4.32
N ASN A 168 -14.30 20.82 4.00
CA ASN A 168 -15.41 21.50 3.35
C ASN A 168 -15.37 21.42 1.81
N SER A 169 -14.30 20.93 1.17
CA SER A 169 -14.20 20.89 -0.30
C SER A 169 -15.37 20.14 -0.97
N LYS A 170 -15.86 19.04 -0.37
CA LYS A 170 -17.07 18.32 -0.80
C LYS A 170 -18.37 19.09 -0.58
N ILE A 171 -18.44 19.95 0.44
CA ILE A 171 -19.62 20.77 0.75
C ILE A 171 -19.63 22.03 -0.14
N ILE A 172 -18.46 22.62 -0.37
CA ILE A 172 -18.24 23.76 -1.26
C ILE A 172 -18.54 23.38 -2.71
N SER A 173 -18.01 22.25 -3.19
CA SER A 173 -18.32 21.75 -4.54
C SER A 173 -19.80 21.45 -4.72
N LYS A 174 -20.46 20.88 -3.69
CA LYS A 174 -21.91 20.63 -3.72
C LYS A 174 -22.75 21.91 -3.69
N LYS A 175 -22.30 22.97 -2.99
CA LYS A 175 -22.97 24.29 -2.96
C LYS A 175 -22.73 25.10 -4.24
N MET A 176 -21.56 25.01 -4.87
CA MET A 176 -21.29 25.61 -6.19
C MET A 176 -22.13 24.95 -7.28
N LEU A 177 -22.25 23.61 -7.26
CA LEU A 177 -23.12 22.87 -8.19
C LEU A 177 -24.62 23.20 -8.01
N LEU A 178 -25.00 23.67 -6.82
CA LEU A 178 -26.38 24.06 -6.47
C LEU A 178 -26.62 25.58 -6.55
N GLY A 179 -25.67 26.37 -7.03
CA GLY A 179 -25.83 27.81 -7.27
C GLY A 179 -26.20 28.65 -6.04
N LYS A 180 -25.84 28.22 -4.83
CA LYS A 180 -26.14 28.99 -3.60
C LYS A 180 -24.95 29.84 -3.19
N ASN A 181 -25.15 31.17 -3.20
CA ASN A 181 -24.16 32.16 -2.80
C ASN A 181 -23.76 31.96 -1.33
N PHE A 182 -22.47 32.13 -1.04
CA PHE A 182 -21.94 32.08 0.31
C PHE A 182 -22.22 33.41 1.03
N GLU A 183 -23.18 33.41 1.94
CA GLU A 183 -23.27 34.48 2.95
C GLU A 183 -22.19 34.23 4.02
N LEU A 184 -21.19 35.10 4.02
CA LEU A 184 -20.19 35.18 5.07
C LEU A 184 -20.79 35.99 6.23
N ASN A 185 -21.33 35.31 7.23
CA ASN A 185 -21.62 35.94 8.51
C ASN A 185 -20.29 36.22 9.22
N SER A 186 -19.83 37.46 9.11
CA SER A 186 -18.79 38.03 9.95
C SER A 186 -19.35 38.28 11.35
N ALA A 187 -18.78 37.62 12.35
CA ALA A 187 -18.87 37.99 13.76
C ALA A 187 -17.46 38.35 14.24
#